data_AF-B0WLK1-F1
#
_entry.id   AF-B0WLK1-F1
#
_cell.length_a   1.000
_cell.length_b   1.000
_cell.length_c   1.000
_cell.angle_alpha   90.00
_cell.angle_beta   90.00
_cell.angle_gamma   90.00
#
_symmetry.space_group_name_H-M   'P 1'
#
loop_
_entity.id
_entity.type
_entity.pdbx_description
1 polymer ?
#
loop_
_entity_poly.entity_id
_entity_poly.type
_entity_poly.pdbx_seq_one_letter_code
_entity_poly.pdbx_strand_id
1 'polypeptide(L)'
;MQQLGEIVYLAQMVQRECSFLELTFQAPCVGYCSIGLLKMVVIAVKRNVIAELVQNLRDVWDQSIITVEHREICKNVMKPAIFITSLTAVVNVIMGISFTILPIAEMIYHYALTGGWVRQLPFLICWPFDPLSGNKYFLVYPLYIVIGFSGIIIHMAFDCLFCILTAHICMNFRILEHDFENIKSASDINETSESITKCLIHVEKHQRLHKYKEAVDGIFSFTLCYNFFVSSIIICIQGFMITAASGYTLIKFALFLASFLVELFLLCFYGQDVSESLEATTGPPADVA
;
A
#
# COMPACT_ATOMS: atom_id res chain seq x y z
N MET A 1 4.53 15.04 15.53
CA MET A 1 5.64 16.01 15.63
C MET A 1 6.53 16.02 14.39
N GLN A 2 6.96 14.87 13.86
CA GLN A 2 7.82 14.80 12.67
C GLN A 2 7.27 15.60 11.47
N GLN A 3 6.04 15.33 11.03
CA GLN A 3 5.46 16.01 9.86
C GLN A 3 5.35 17.53 10.05
N LEU A 4 5.05 17.99 11.28
CA LEU A 4 5.09 19.42 11.60
C LEU A 4 6.52 19.98 11.48
N GLY A 5 7.52 19.24 11.96
CA GLY A 5 8.93 19.62 11.82
C GLY A 5 9.41 19.66 10.36
N GLU A 6 8.92 18.75 9.50
CA GLU A 6 9.22 18.74 8.07
C GLU A 6 8.53 19.89 7.32
N ILE A 7 7.25 20.17 7.62
CA ILE A 7 6.50 21.29 7.04
C ILE A 7 7.12 22.63 7.44
N VAL A 8 7.47 22.79 8.73
CA VAL A 8 8.14 24.00 9.23
C VAL A 8 9.51 24.15 8.58
N TYR A 9 10.27 23.07 8.41
CA TYR A 9 11.56 23.10 7.71
C TYR A 9 11.38 23.54 6.25
N LEU A 10 10.43 22.94 5.53
CA LEU A 10 10.13 23.30 4.14
C LEU A 10 9.73 24.77 4.01
N ALA A 11 8.87 25.28 4.91
CA ALA A 11 8.47 26.67 4.94
C ALA A 11 9.66 27.62 5.20
N GLN A 12 10.56 27.25 6.12
CA GLN A 12 11.79 27.99 6.37
C GLN A 12 12.74 27.99 5.17
N MET A 13 12.84 26.89 4.42
CA MET A 13 13.68 26.84 3.20
C MET A 13 13.11 27.72 2.08
N VAL A 14 11.79 27.72 1.88
CA VAL A 14 11.13 28.59 0.89
C VAL A 14 11.34 30.07 1.24
N GLN A 15 11.29 30.42 2.52
CA GLN A 15 11.56 31.79 3.00
C GLN A 15 13.03 32.21 2.88
N ARG A 16 13.98 31.26 2.80
CA ARG A 16 15.43 31.53 2.74
C ARG A 16 15.97 31.67 1.31
N GLU A 17 15.12 31.68 0.28
CA GLU A 17 15.53 31.70 -1.13
C GLU A 17 16.53 30.57 -1.47
N CYS A 18 16.39 29.40 -0.84
CA CYS A 18 17.23 28.24 -1.11
C CYS A 18 17.12 27.78 -2.58
N SER A 19 18.17 27.12 -3.07
CA SER A 19 18.18 26.59 -4.44
C SER A 19 17.02 25.62 -4.67
N PHE A 20 16.37 25.72 -5.82
CA PHE A 20 15.26 24.84 -6.23
C PHE A 20 15.58 23.35 -6.04
N LEU A 21 16.85 22.97 -6.18
CA LEU A 21 17.33 21.60 -6.02
C LEU A 21 17.18 21.07 -4.58
N GLU A 22 17.43 21.91 -3.57
CA GLU A 22 17.27 21.52 -2.16
C GLU A 22 15.80 21.29 -1.80
N LEU A 23 14.91 22.14 -2.32
CA LEU A 23 13.46 21.98 -2.13
C LEU A 23 12.95 20.67 -2.74
N THR A 24 13.43 20.36 -3.95
CA THR A 24 13.08 19.16 -4.72
C THR A 24 13.59 17.88 -4.05
N PHE A 25 14.70 17.94 -3.31
CA PHE A 25 15.24 16.81 -2.56
C PHE A 25 14.34 16.43 -1.36
N GLN A 26 13.73 17.42 -0.68
CA GLN A 26 12.93 17.20 0.52
C GLN A 26 11.45 16.93 0.24
N ALA A 27 10.92 17.44 -0.87
CA ALA A 27 9.50 17.33 -1.22
C ALA A 27 8.95 15.87 -1.25
N PRO A 28 9.67 14.86 -1.77
CA PRO A 28 9.22 13.47 -1.72
C PRO A 28 9.00 12.94 -0.30
N CYS A 29 9.88 13.31 0.65
CA CYS A 29 9.75 12.92 2.05
C CYS A 29 8.49 13.51 2.68
N VAL A 30 8.23 14.81 2.45
CA VAL A 30 7.02 15.48 2.94
C VAL A 30 5.76 14.83 2.37
N GLY A 31 5.76 14.55 1.07
CA GLY A 31 4.66 13.86 0.40
C GLY A 31 4.41 12.47 0.99
N TYR A 32 5.47 11.65 1.13
CA TYR A 32 5.41 10.32 1.73
C TYR A 32 4.86 10.37 3.16
N CYS A 33 5.41 11.24 4.02
CA CYS A 33 4.94 11.41 5.39
C CYS A 33 3.47 11.87 5.44
N SER A 34 3.02 12.70 4.50
CA SER A 34 1.62 13.13 4.42
C SER A 34 0.66 11.98 4.11
N ILE A 35 1.04 11.10 3.18
CA ILE A 35 0.29 9.88 2.84
C ILE A 35 0.25 8.96 4.06
N GLY A 36 1.40 8.75 4.70
CA GLY A 36 1.52 7.90 5.89
C GLY A 36 0.66 8.37 7.06
N LEU A 37 0.60 9.68 7.31
CA LEU A 37 -0.29 10.23 8.33
C LEU A 37 -1.76 9.94 8.00
N LEU A 38 -2.18 10.17 6.75
CA LEU A 38 -3.56 9.91 6.34
C LEU A 38 -3.91 8.43 6.51
N LYS A 39 -3.06 7.52 6.04
CA LYS A 39 -3.20 6.06 6.22
C LYS A 39 -3.33 5.69 7.70
N MET A 40 -2.47 6.25 8.56
CA MET A 40 -2.52 6.03 10.01
C MET A 40 -3.85 6.49 10.62
N VAL A 41 -4.29 7.71 10.30
CA VAL A 41 -5.54 8.28 10.84
C VAL A 41 -6.73 7.42 10.41
N VAL A 42 -6.78 7.01 9.14
CA VAL A 42 -7.88 6.19 8.63
C VAL A 42 -7.91 4.82 9.29
N ILE A 43 -6.75 4.14 9.44
CA ILE A 43 -6.67 2.88 10.20
C ILE A 43 -7.15 3.09 11.64
N ALA A 44 -6.69 4.15 12.31
CA ALA A 44 -7.03 4.40 13.71
C ALA A 44 -8.52 4.69 13.94
N VAL A 45 -9.14 5.45 13.03
CA VAL A 45 -10.56 5.83 13.08
C VAL A 45 -11.46 4.67 12.66
N LYS A 46 -11.10 3.94 11.59
CA LYS A 46 -11.92 2.87 11.02
C LYS A 46 -11.60 1.48 11.60
N ARG A 47 -10.71 1.37 12.59
CA ARG A 47 -10.24 0.09 13.17
C ARG A 47 -11.36 -0.89 13.52
N ASN A 48 -12.49 -0.41 14.05
CA ASN A 48 -13.60 -1.26 14.46
C ASN A 48 -14.32 -1.85 13.24
N VAL A 49 -14.55 -1.02 12.22
CA VAL A 49 -15.17 -1.45 10.96
C VAL A 49 -14.25 -2.42 10.21
N ILE A 50 -12.95 -2.14 10.20
CA ILE A 50 -11.94 -3.05 9.65
C ILE A 50 -11.96 -4.39 10.38
N ALA A 51 -11.96 -4.39 11.72
CA ALA A 51 -11.98 -5.60 12.51
C ALA A 51 -13.24 -6.44 12.29
N GLU A 52 -14.41 -5.79 12.22
CA GLU A 52 -15.69 -6.43 11.90
C GLU A 52 -15.68 -7.02 10.49
N LEU A 53 -15.18 -6.28 9.50
CA LEU A 53 -15.05 -6.76 8.12
C LEU A 53 -14.13 -7.98 8.02
N VAL A 54 -12.98 -7.96 8.70
CA VAL A 54 -12.04 -9.09 8.74
C VAL A 54 -12.70 -10.31 9.40
N GLN A 55 -13.44 -10.12 10.49
CA GLN A 55 -14.17 -11.21 11.16
C GLN A 55 -15.24 -11.81 10.23
N ASN A 56 -16.05 -10.96 9.61
CA ASN A 56 -17.08 -11.38 8.66
C ASN A 56 -16.50 -12.15 7.47
N LEU A 57 -15.39 -11.68 6.89
CA LEU A 57 -14.71 -12.39 5.80
C LEU A 57 -14.09 -13.71 6.25
N ARG A 58 -13.62 -13.80 7.50
CA ARG A 58 -13.12 -15.05 8.08
C ARG A 58 -14.23 -16.07 8.32
N ASP A 59 -15.39 -15.65 8.80
CA ASP A 59 -16.52 -16.55 9.00
C ASP A 59 -17.05 -17.07 7.66
N VAL A 60 -17.08 -16.21 6.64
CA VAL A 60 -17.45 -16.58 5.27
C VAL A 60 -16.41 -17.55 4.67
N TRP A 61 -15.12 -17.32 4.94
CA TRP A 61 -14.05 -18.21 4.49
C TRP A 61 -14.27 -19.63 4.98
N ASP A 62 -14.51 -19.82 6.28
CA ASP A 62 -14.70 -21.13 6.89
C ASP A 62 -15.96 -21.84 6.33
N GLN A 63 -16.98 -21.08 5.93
CA GLN A 63 -18.21 -21.61 5.34
C GLN A 63 -18.10 -21.88 3.82
N SER A 64 -17.21 -21.19 3.10
CA SER A 64 -17.14 -21.24 1.63
C SER A 64 -16.33 -22.42 1.08
N ILE A 65 -15.37 -22.93 1.86
CA ILE A 65 -14.45 -24.01 1.43
C ILE A 65 -15.09 -25.38 1.71
N ILE A 66 -16.14 -25.69 0.95
CA ILE A 66 -16.88 -26.96 1.07
C ILE A 66 -16.32 -28.02 0.10
N THR A 67 -16.03 -27.62 -1.14
CA THR A 67 -15.66 -28.52 -2.23
C THR A 67 -14.18 -28.42 -2.61
N VAL A 68 -13.61 -29.47 -3.20
CA VAL A 68 -12.22 -29.49 -3.72
C VAL A 68 -12.00 -28.37 -4.75
N GLU A 69 -12.99 -28.10 -5.61
CA GLU A 69 -12.98 -27.03 -6.60
C GLU A 69 -12.90 -25.64 -5.95
N HIS A 70 -13.68 -25.38 -4.89
CA HIS A 70 -13.59 -24.11 -4.13
C HIS A 70 -12.20 -23.90 -3.51
N ARG A 71 -11.58 -24.98 -3.02
CA ARG A 71 -10.22 -24.93 -2.49
C ARG A 71 -9.19 -24.63 -3.58
N GLU A 72 -9.40 -25.12 -4.79
CA GLU A 72 -8.51 -24.83 -5.92
C GLU A 72 -8.63 -23.38 -6.38
N ILE A 73 -9.86 -22.86 -6.54
CA ILE A 73 -10.12 -21.44 -6.84
C ILE A 73 -9.46 -20.54 -5.79
N CYS A 74 -9.72 -20.83 -4.52
CA CYS A 74 -9.11 -20.14 -3.38
C CYS A 74 -7.58 -20.13 -3.46
N LYS A 75 -6.97 -21.28 -3.72
CA LYS A 75 -5.51 -21.43 -3.81
C LYS A 75 -4.94 -20.63 -4.98
N ASN A 76 -5.63 -20.60 -6.11
CA ASN A 76 -5.20 -19.91 -7.31
C ASN A 76 -5.29 -18.38 -7.17
N VAL A 77 -6.25 -17.86 -6.41
CA VAL A 77 -6.40 -16.41 -6.15
C VAL A 77 -5.50 -15.95 -5.00
N MET A 78 -5.55 -16.65 -3.86
CA MET A 78 -4.89 -16.17 -2.64
C MET A 78 -3.38 -16.41 -2.62
N LYS A 79 -2.87 -17.49 -3.24
CA LYS A 79 -1.42 -17.74 -3.22
C LYS A 79 -0.60 -16.66 -3.95
N PRO A 80 -0.93 -16.30 -5.21
CA PRO A 80 -0.24 -15.20 -5.88
C PRO A 80 -0.44 -13.89 -5.11
N ALA A 81 -1.65 -13.65 -4.59
CA ALA A 81 -1.94 -12.41 -3.90
C ALA A 81 -1.08 -12.21 -2.64
N ILE A 82 -1.00 -13.23 -1.79
CA ILE A 82 -0.16 -13.23 -0.60
C ILE A 82 1.33 -13.15 -0.99
N PHE A 83 1.75 -13.90 -2.01
CA PHE A 83 3.15 -13.90 -2.46
C PHE A 83 3.60 -12.52 -2.93
N ILE A 84 2.86 -11.91 -3.84
CA ILE A 84 3.19 -10.60 -4.42
C ILE A 84 3.14 -9.52 -3.34
N THR A 85 2.10 -9.50 -2.51
CA THR A 85 1.97 -8.53 -1.41
C THR A 85 3.11 -8.67 -0.39
N SER A 86 3.49 -9.91 -0.05
CA SER A 86 4.62 -10.17 0.85
C SER A 86 5.96 -9.78 0.23
N LEU A 87 6.15 -10.05 -1.07
CA LEU A 87 7.35 -9.67 -1.80
C LEU A 87 7.53 -8.16 -1.80
N THR A 88 6.48 -7.40 -2.08
CA THR A 88 6.49 -5.93 -2.04
C THR A 88 6.81 -5.40 -0.64
N ALA A 89 6.22 -5.99 0.40
CA ALA A 89 6.53 -5.62 1.78
C ALA A 89 8.02 -5.83 2.11
N VAL A 90 8.60 -6.96 1.69
CA VAL A 90 10.02 -7.26 1.88
C VAL A 90 10.90 -6.28 1.12
N VAL A 91 10.59 -5.97 -0.14
CA VAL A 91 11.32 -4.99 -0.95
C VAL A 91 11.30 -3.60 -0.29
N ASN A 92 10.15 -3.16 0.20
CA ASN A 92 10.02 -1.87 0.90
C ASN A 92 10.82 -1.82 2.21
N VAL A 93 10.88 -2.92 2.97
CA VAL A 93 11.73 -3.00 4.18
C VAL A 93 13.22 -2.95 3.81
N ILE A 94 13.65 -3.68 2.79
CA ILE A 94 15.05 -3.66 2.31
C ILE A 94 15.45 -2.26 1.84
N MET A 95 14.55 -1.59 1.10
CA MET A 95 14.77 -0.22 0.68
C MET A 95 14.87 0.72 1.89
N GLY A 96 13.99 0.59 2.89
CA GLY A 96 14.08 1.33 4.14
C GLY A 96 15.42 1.17 4.85
N ILE A 97 15.89 -0.07 5.00
CA ILE A 97 17.22 -0.37 5.52
C ILE A 97 18.29 0.36 4.71
N SER A 98 18.23 0.25 3.37
CA SER A 98 19.19 0.89 2.47
C SER A 98 19.23 2.41 2.68
N PHE A 99 18.07 3.07 2.80
CA PHE A 99 17.99 4.51 3.06
C PHE A 99 18.59 4.93 4.41
N THR A 100 18.51 4.07 5.44
CA THR A 100 19.11 4.34 6.76
C THR A 100 20.61 4.05 6.85
N ILE A 101 21.11 3.08 6.07
CA ILE A 101 22.52 2.66 6.08
C ILE A 101 23.36 3.52 5.13
N LEU A 102 22.82 3.96 4.00
CA LEU A 102 23.57 4.73 2.98
C LEU A 102 24.29 5.97 3.56
N PRO A 103 23.64 6.85 4.35
CA PRO A 103 24.33 7.97 4.97
C PRO A 103 25.48 7.52 5.88
N ILE A 104 25.35 6.39 6.59
CA ILE A 104 26.43 5.84 7.43
C ILE A 104 27.61 5.41 6.57
N ALA A 105 27.34 4.69 5.48
CA ALA A 105 28.37 4.25 4.55
C ALA A 105 29.09 5.45 3.90
N GLU A 106 28.36 6.49 3.50
CA GLU A 106 28.92 7.73 2.95
C GLU A 106 29.81 8.45 3.97
N MET A 107 29.36 8.58 5.23
CA MET A 107 30.18 9.16 6.30
C MET A 107 31.49 8.40 6.53
N ILE A 108 31.45 7.06 6.54
CA ILE A 108 32.64 6.21 6.72
C ILE A 108 33.58 6.34 5.51
N TYR A 109 33.04 6.33 4.30
CA TYR A 109 33.81 6.48 3.06
C TYR A 109 34.50 7.85 2.99
N HIS A 110 33.77 8.93 3.30
CA HIS A 110 34.34 10.27 3.37
C HIS A 110 35.44 10.37 4.43
N TYR A 111 35.23 9.77 5.61
CA TYR A 111 36.26 9.71 6.65
C TYR A 111 37.52 8.99 6.18
N ALA A 112 37.37 7.84 5.49
CA ALA A 112 38.49 7.07 4.96
C ALA A 112 39.33 7.85 3.92
N LEU A 113 38.68 8.70 3.11
CA LEU A 113 39.36 9.49 2.08
C LEU A 113 39.96 10.80 2.59
N THR A 114 39.26 11.51 3.48
CA THR A 114 39.61 12.89 3.86
C THR A 114 40.19 13.00 5.27
N GLY A 115 40.09 11.94 6.08
CA GLY A 115 40.47 11.94 7.50
C GLY A 115 39.56 12.78 8.40
N GLY A 116 38.54 13.44 7.84
CA GLY A 116 37.58 14.28 8.55
C GLY A 116 36.21 13.62 8.68
N TRP A 117 35.59 13.76 9.85
CA TRP A 117 34.21 13.30 10.05
C TRP A 117 33.22 14.37 9.58
N VAL A 118 32.51 14.08 8.49
CA VAL A 118 31.38 14.90 8.02
C VAL A 118 30.09 14.15 8.36
N ARG A 119 29.32 14.66 9.33
CA ARG A 119 28.07 14.02 9.77
C ARG A 119 26.93 14.36 8.81
N GLN A 120 26.09 13.37 8.51
CA GLN A 120 24.96 13.51 7.60
C GLN A 120 23.68 12.95 8.23
N LEU A 121 22.54 13.55 7.92
CA LEU A 121 21.23 13.08 8.40
C LEU A 121 20.50 12.32 7.29
N PRO A 122 19.74 11.25 7.62
CA PRO A 122 18.97 10.50 6.63
C PRO A 122 17.88 11.34 5.92
N PHE A 123 17.27 12.26 6.65
CA PHE A 123 16.29 13.23 6.16
C PHE A 123 16.41 14.54 6.96
N LEU A 124 15.94 15.65 6.41
CA LEU A 124 16.04 16.96 7.06
C LEU A 124 14.78 17.23 7.88
N ILE A 125 14.93 17.50 9.19
CA ILE A 125 13.84 17.89 10.09
C ILE A 125 14.29 19.13 10.85
N CYS A 126 13.40 20.10 11.03
CA CYS A 126 13.66 21.25 11.90
C CYS A 126 13.67 20.79 13.37
N TRP A 127 14.86 20.84 13.99
CA TRP A 127 15.04 20.64 15.42
C TRP A 127 15.28 21.98 16.11
N PRO A 128 14.78 22.18 17.35
CA PRO A 128 15.05 23.39 18.13
C PRO A 128 16.50 23.47 18.64
N PHE A 129 17.33 22.48 18.34
CA PHE A 129 18.75 22.38 18.67
C PHE A 129 19.52 21.83 17.48
N ASP A 130 20.84 22.02 17.43
CA ASP A 130 21.69 21.46 16.38
C ASP A 130 21.82 19.93 16.52
N PRO A 131 21.22 19.13 15.62
CA PRO A 131 21.25 17.67 15.68
C PRO A 131 22.63 17.09 15.31
N LEU A 132 23.49 17.86 14.63
CA LEU A 132 24.82 17.44 14.22
C LEU A 132 25.87 17.63 15.33
N SER A 133 25.52 18.36 16.40
CA SER A 133 26.46 18.72 17.47
C SER A 133 26.82 17.58 18.44
N GLY A 134 28.12 17.33 18.62
CA GLY A 134 28.70 16.55 19.73
C GLY A 134 28.05 15.17 19.96
N ASN A 135 27.62 14.90 21.19
CA ASN A 135 27.00 13.63 21.57
C ASN A 135 25.50 13.52 21.20
N LYS A 136 24.84 14.63 20.85
CA LYS A 136 23.41 14.64 20.51
C LYS A 136 23.13 13.84 19.24
N TYR A 137 24.06 13.89 18.29
CA TYR A 137 23.99 13.12 17.05
C TYR A 137 23.75 11.62 17.29
N PHE A 138 24.45 11.03 18.26
CA PHE A 138 24.31 9.60 18.59
C PHE A 138 22.97 9.26 19.26
N LEU A 139 22.28 10.25 19.84
CA LEU A 139 20.93 10.08 20.39
C LEU A 139 19.85 10.30 19.32
N VAL A 140 20.10 11.25 18.42
CA VAL A 140 19.15 11.64 17.36
C VAL A 140 19.11 10.60 16.25
N TYR A 141 20.25 10.06 15.82
CA TYR A 141 20.30 9.12 14.69
C TYR A 141 19.45 7.85 14.89
N PRO A 142 19.45 7.18 16.06
CA PRO A 142 18.53 6.06 16.32
C PRO A 142 17.06 6.47 16.26
N LEU A 143 16.70 7.69 16.68
CA LEU A 143 15.32 8.17 16.56
C LEU A 143 14.90 8.30 15.09
N TYR A 144 15.79 8.76 14.21
CA TYR A 144 15.54 8.80 12.77
C TYR A 144 15.26 7.41 12.18
N ILE A 145 16.01 6.39 12.63
CA ILE A 145 15.78 5.00 12.23
C ILE A 145 14.37 4.56 12.66
N VAL A 146 14.03 4.72 13.94
CA VAL A 146 12.70 4.32 14.47
C VAL A 146 11.59 5.03 13.73
N ILE A 147 11.75 6.33 13.50
CA ILE A 147 10.80 7.16 12.78
C ILE A 147 10.62 6.66 11.34
N GLY A 148 11.72 6.46 10.59
CA GLY A 148 11.67 5.98 9.21
C GLY A 148 11.01 4.62 9.08
N PHE A 149 11.39 3.65 9.93
CA PHE A 149 10.78 2.33 9.93
C PHE A 149 9.31 2.34 10.34
N SER A 150 8.93 3.19 11.31
CA SER A 150 7.52 3.32 11.69
C SER A 150 6.67 3.78 10.51
N GLY A 151 7.15 4.75 9.72
CA GLY A 151 6.48 5.21 8.50
C GLY A 151 6.28 4.10 7.47
N ILE A 152 7.33 3.33 7.19
CA ILE A 152 7.26 2.19 6.25
C ILE A 152 6.23 1.16 6.72
N ILE A 153 6.25 0.81 8.01
CA ILE A 153 5.32 -0.17 8.58
C ILE A 153 3.87 0.31 8.44
N ILE A 154 3.59 1.59 8.66
CA ILE A 154 2.24 2.15 8.53
C ILE A 154 1.76 2.09 7.07
N HIS A 155 2.62 2.45 6.12
CA HIS A 155 2.28 2.34 4.69
C HIS A 155 1.94 0.89 4.33
N MET A 156 2.85 -0.03 4.65
CA MET A 156 2.68 -1.45 4.37
C MET A 156 1.46 -2.04 5.07
N ALA A 157 1.19 -1.68 6.32
CA ALA A 157 0.02 -2.16 7.03
C ALA A 157 -1.28 -1.76 6.32
N PHE A 158 -1.38 -0.53 5.82
CA PHE A 158 -2.54 -0.06 5.06
C PHE A 158 -2.69 -0.78 3.72
N ASP A 159 -1.62 -0.84 2.93
CA ASP A 159 -1.67 -1.37 1.57
C ASP A 159 -1.87 -2.89 1.58
N CYS A 160 -1.16 -3.61 2.45
CA CYS A 160 -1.37 -5.05 2.63
C CYS A 160 -2.79 -5.35 3.09
N LEU A 161 -3.34 -4.57 4.03
CA LEU A 161 -4.72 -4.75 4.48
C LEU A 161 -5.71 -4.55 3.33
N PHE A 162 -5.53 -3.50 2.52
CA PHE A 162 -6.34 -3.28 1.33
C PHE A 162 -6.27 -4.47 0.37
N CYS A 163 -5.07 -4.85 -0.06
CA CYS A 163 -4.85 -5.95 -1.02
C CYS A 163 -5.42 -7.29 -0.53
N ILE A 164 -5.28 -7.60 0.77
CA ILE A 164 -5.78 -8.85 1.34
C ILE A 164 -7.31 -8.83 1.41
N LEU A 165 -7.92 -7.73 1.86
CA LEU A 165 -9.38 -7.61 1.94
C LEU A 165 -10.02 -7.71 0.56
N THR A 166 -9.50 -6.99 -0.44
CA THR A 166 -10.00 -7.06 -1.81
C THR A 166 -9.80 -8.45 -2.39
N ALA A 167 -8.63 -9.07 -2.24
CA ALA A 167 -8.38 -10.43 -2.72
C ALA A 167 -9.36 -11.45 -2.12
N HIS A 168 -9.68 -11.33 -0.82
CA HIS A 168 -10.70 -12.17 -0.18
C HIS A 168 -12.09 -11.94 -0.79
N ILE A 169 -12.45 -10.69 -1.08
CA ILE A 169 -13.74 -10.36 -1.71
C ILE A 169 -13.78 -10.92 -3.15
N CYS A 170 -12.75 -10.69 -3.97
CA CYS A 170 -12.65 -11.23 -5.34
C CYS A 170 -12.75 -12.75 -5.35
N MET A 171 -12.04 -13.43 -4.45
CA MET A 171 -12.10 -14.88 -4.32
C MET A 171 -13.53 -15.34 -4.04
N ASN A 172 -14.24 -14.68 -3.13
CA ASN A 172 -15.62 -15.05 -2.81
C ASN A 172 -16.59 -14.78 -3.97
N PHE A 173 -16.38 -13.73 -4.76
CA PHE A 173 -17.15 -13.48 -5.99
C PHE A 173 -16.90 -14.57 -7.03
N ARG A 174 -15.66 -15.00 -7.25
CA ARG A 174 -15.34 -16.09 -8.19
C ARG A 174 -15.91 -17.44 -7.76
N ILE A 175 -15.92 -17.72 -6.44
CA ILE A 175 -16.61 -18.92 -5.91
C ILE A 175 -18.12 -18.82 -6.20
N LEU A 176 -18.71 -17.64 -5.96
CA LEU A 176 -20.13 -17.42 -6.20
C LEU A 176 -20.50 -17.55 -7.70
N GLU A 177 -19.66 -17.05 -8.60
CA GLU A 177 -19.81 -17.19 -10.05
C GLU A 177 -19.79 -18.66 -10.46
N HIS A 178 -18.79 -19.42 -9.99
CA HIS A 178 -18.70 -20.87 -10.20
C HIS A 178 -19.93 -21.62 -9.66
N ASP A 179 -20.41 -21.26 -8.47
CA ASP A 179 -21.62 -21.84 -7.90
C ASP A 179 -22.85 -21.58 -8.80
N PHE A 180 -22.98 -20.38 -9.37
CA PHE A 180 -24.08 -20.02 -10.28
C PHE A 180 -24.03 -20.78 -11.60
N GLU A 181 -22.84 -20.96 -12.19
CA GLU A 181 -22.66 -21.76 -13.42
C GLU A 181 -23.12 -23.20 -13.22
N ASN A 182 -22.75 -23.81 -12.08
CA ASN A 182 -23.15 -25.16 -11.73
C ASN A 182 -24.68 -25.29 -11.53
N ILE A 183 -25.32 -24.29 -10.92
CA ILE A 183 -26.79 -24.26 -10.77
C ILE A 183 -27.47 -24.16 -12.13
N LYS A 184 -26.97 -23.31 -13.04
CA LYS A 184 -27.52 -23.17 -14.40
C LYS A 184 -27.49 -24.51 -15.12
N SER A 185 -26.35 -25.20 -15.14
CA SER A 185 -26.21 -26.52 -15.76
C SER A 185 -27.09 -27.61 -15.15
N ALA A 186 -27.37 -27.55 -13.84
CA ALA A 186 -28.26 -28.49 -13.16
C ALA A 186 -29.76 -28.18 -13.35
N SER A 187 -30.11 -26.90 -13.51
CA SER A 187 -31.50 -26.44 -13.67
C SER A 187 -32.15 -26.88 -14.98
N ASP A 188 -31.34 -27.13 -16.01
CA ASP A 188 -31.80 -27.70 -17.29
C ASP A 188 -32.30 -29.14 -17.16
N ILE A 189 -32.11 -29.81 -16.00
CA ILE A 189 -32.22 -31.27 -15.89
C ILE A 189 -33.46 -31.78 -15.14
N ASN A 190 -34.02 -31.17 -14.07
CA ASN A 190 -35.45 -31.37 -13.61
C ASN A 190 -35.95 -30.85 -12.22
N GLU A 191 -35.26 -30.03 -11.41
CA GLU A 191 -35.77 -29.73 -10.04
C GLU A 191 -35.99 -28.24 -9.72
N THR A 192 -37.23 -27.77 -9.92
CA THR A 192 -37.58 -26.34 -9.80
C THR A 192 -37.57 -25.82 -8.36
N SER A 193 -37.99 -26.60 -7.37
CA SER A 193 -38.11 -26.13 -5.96
C SER A 193 -36.77 -26.05 -5.22
N GLU A 194 -35.88 -27.01 -5.42
CA GLU A 194 -34.55 -27.01 -4.81
C GLU A 194 -33.65 -25.96 -5.47
N SER A 195 -33.77 -25.79 -6.79
CA SER A 195 -33.05 -24.76 -7.56
C SER A 195 -33.43 -23.33 -7.11
N ILE A 196 -34.71 -23.05 -6.85
CA ILE A 196 -35.15 -21.75 -6.31
C ILE A 196 -34.52 -21.47 -4.94
N THR A 197 -34.49 -22.46 -4.05
CA THR A 197 -33.93 -22.29 -2.70
C THR A 197 -32.42 -22.06 -2.75
N LYS A 198 -31.71 -22.80 -3.61
CA LYS A 198 -30.28 -22.58 -3.86
C LYS A 198 -30.05 -21.19 -4.44
N CYS A 199 -30.81 -20.77 -5.44
CA CYS A 199 -30.71 -19.43 -6.02
C CYS A 199 -30.86 -18.32 -4.96
N LEU A 200 -31.86 -18.42 -4.09
CA LEU A 200 -32.07 -17.45 -3.00
C LEU A 200 -30.86 -17.33 -2.06
N ILE A 201 -30.24 -18.46 -1.68
CA ILE A 201 -29.02 -18.47 -0.84
C ILE A 201 -27.86 -17.77 -1.54
N HIS A 202 -27.71 -17.97 -2.86
CA HIS A 202 -26.63 -17.37 -3.65
C HIS A 202 -26.85 -15.87 -3.84
N VAL A 203 -28.10 -15.42 -4.02
CA VAL A 203 -28.46 -14.00 -4.05
C VAL A 203 -28.17 -13.33 -2.71
N GLU A 204 -28.47 -13.98 -1.58
CA GLU A 204 -28.12 -13.46 -0.25
C GLU A 204 -26.59 -13.34 -0.06
N LYS A 205 -25.84 -14.35 -0.50
CA LYS A 205 -24.37 -14.33 -0.51
C LYS A 205 -23.84 -13.18 -1.37
N HIS A 206 -24.38 -12.96 -2.57
CA HIS A 206 -24.04 -11.83 -3.43
C HIS A 206 -24.26 -10.48 -2.74
N GLN A 207 -25.45 -10.26 -2.18
CA GLN A 207 -25.79 -9.02 -1.49
C GLN A 207 -24.86 -8.75 -0.30
N ARG A 208 -24.45 -9.80 0.41
CA ARG A 208 -23.50 -9.70 1.52
C ARG A 208 -22.09 -9.33 1.05
N LEU A 209 -21.61 -9.93 -0.04
CA LEU A 209 -20.32 -9.57 -0.65
C LEU A 209 -20.31 -8.13 -1.18
N HIS A 210 -21.40 -7.68 -1.78
CA HIS A 210 -21.57 -6.29 -2.20
C HIS A 210 -21.40 -5.33 -1.01
N LYS A 211 -22.05 -5.61 0.12
CA LYS A 211 -21.89 -4.80 1.35
C LYS A 211 -20.45 -4.76 1.85
N TYR A 212 -19.70 -5.86 1.75
CA TYR A 212 -18.28 -5.89 2.12
C TYR A 212 -17.43 -5.03 1.20
N LYS A 213 -17.71 -5.07 -0.11
CA LYS A 213 -17.06 -4.20 -1.10
C LYS A 213 -17.35 -2.72 -0.82
N GLU A 214 -18.61 -2.37 -0.55
CA GLU A 214 -18.99 -1.01 -0.16
C GLU A 214 -18.28 -0.54 1.12
N ALA A 215 -18.11 -1.44 2.10
CA ALA A 215 -17.35 -1.14 3.31
C ALA A 215 -15.87 -0.89 3.02
N VAL A 216 -15.25 -1.70 2.15
CA VAL A 216 -13.86 -1.47 1.68
C VAL A 216 -13.76 -0.11 0.99
N ASP A 217 -14.62 0.19 0.02
CA ASP A 217 -14.60 1.48 -0.67
C ASP A 217 -14.75 2.65 0.32
N GLY A 218 -15.70 2.56 1.24
CA GLY A 218 -15.92 3.58 2.27
C GLY A 218 -14.74 3.80 3.24
N ILE A 219 -13.83 2.83 3.37
CA ILE A 219 -12.61 2.94 4.19
C ILE A 219 -11.42 3.44 3.35
N PHE A 220 -11.24 2.89 2.16
CA PHE A 220 -9.99 3.00 1.41
C PHE A 220 -10.05 4.02 0.27
N SER A 221 -11.19 4.26 -0.39
CA SER A 221 -11.25 5.03 -1.65
C SER A 221 -10.70 6.45 -1.55
N PHE A 222 -11.06 7.20 -0.50
CA PHE A 222 -10.54 8.57 -0.31
C PHE A 222 -9.02 8.57 -0.10
N THR A 223 -8.52 7.66 0.74
CA THR A 223 -7.09 7.53 1.03
C THR A 223 -6.30 7.13 -0.20
N LEU A 224 -6.84 6.21 -1.01
CA LEU A 224 -6.23 5.79 -2.27
C LEU A 224 -6.19 6.94 -3.27
N CYS A 225 -7.28 7.70 -3.42
CA CYS A 225 -7.33 8.89 -4.28
C CYS A 225 -6.26 9.91 -3.87
N TYR A 226 -6.15 10.22 -2.58
CA TYR A 226 -5.11 11.10 -2.06
C TYR A 226 -3.71 10.51 -2.29
N ASN A 227 -3.52 9.21 -2.08
CA ASN A 227 -2.26 8.52 -2.34
C ASN A 227 -1.83 8.70 -3.81
N PHE A 228 -2.71 8.45 -4.77
CA PHE A 228 -2.41 8.64 -6.20
C PHE A 228 -2.10 10.09 -6.54
N PHE A 229 -2.86 11.04 -5.99
CA PHE A 229 -2.64 12.47 -6.23
C PHE A 229 -1.25 12.91 -5.76
N VAL A 230 -0.90 12.65 -4.48
CA VAL A 230 0.41 13.02 -3.93
C VAL A 230 1.53 12.25 -4.63
N SER A 231 1.30 10.98 -4.94
CA SER A 231 2.29 10.15 -5.64
C SER A 231 2.62 10.67 -7.04
N SER A 232 1.64 11.23 -7.77
CA SER A 232 1.91 11.83 -9.08
C SER A 232 2.91 12.98 -8.99
N ILE A 233 2.79 13.82 -7.95
CA ILE A 233 3.72 14.92 -7.69
C ILE A 233 5.11 14.37 -7.33
N ILE A 234 5.17 13.36 -6.44
CA ILE A 234 6.41 12.69 -6.05
C ILE A 234 7.12 12.10 -7.27
N ILE A 235 6.40 11.42 -8.17
CA ILE A 235 6.96 10.80 -9.38
C ILE A 235 7.56 11.86 -10.30
N CYS A 236 6.86 12.98 -10.52
CA CYS A 236 7.38 14.07 -11.35
C CYS A 236 8.69 14.66 -10.78
N ILE A 237 8.70 14.95 -9.48
CA ILE A 237 9.86 15.46 -8.75
C ILE A 237 11.01 14.45 -8.82
N GLN A 238 10.70 13.17 -8.59
CA GLN A 238 11.70 12.11 -8.58
C GLN A 238 12.30 11.85 -9.96
N GLY A 239 11.48 11.92 -11.01
CA GLY A 239 11.92 11.84 -12.41
C GLY A 239 12.90 12.96 -12.77
N PHE A 240 12.62 14.20 -12.35
CA PHE A 240 13.58 15.31 -12.50
C PHE A 240 14.88 15.03 -11.74
N MET A 241 14.81 14.56 -10.49
CA MET A 241 16.00 14.26 -9.68
C MET A 241 16.86 13.15 -10.30
N ILE A 242 16.27 12.17 -11.00
CA ILE A 242 17.03 11.14 -11.73
C ILE A 242 17.83 11.76 -12.87
N THR A 243 17.30 12.78 -13.55
CA THR A 243 18.03 13.48 -14.63
C THR A 243 19.11 14.42 -14.12
N ALA A 244 18.93 14.99 -12.92
CA ALA A 244 19.85 15.94 -12.31
C ALA A 244 20.95 15.26 -11.46
N ALA A 245 20.69 14.06 -10.93
CA ALA A 245 21.64 13.33 -10.10
C ALA A 245 22.71 12.60 -10.91
N SER A 246 23.87 12.40 -10.31
CA SER A 246 24.98 11.64 -10.89
C SER A 246 25.50 10.56 -9.93
N GLY A 247 26.17 9.55 -10.48
CA GLY A 247 26.77 8.47 -9.70
C GLY A 247 25.76 7.62 -8.92
N TYR A 248 26.08 7.31 -7.66
CA TYR A 248 25.28 6.43 -6.81
C TYR A 248 23.92 7.06 -6.41
N THR A 249 23.82 8.39 -6.36
CA THR A 249 22.60 9.12 -6.01
C THR A 249 21.49 8.89 -7.06
N LEU A 250 21.88 8.73 -8.33
CA LEU A 250 20.95 8.36 -9.40
C LEU A 250 20.33 6.98 -9.14
N ILE A 251 21.14 5.98 -8.79
CA ILE A 251 20.67 4.62 -8.51
C ILE A 251 19.68 4.64 -7.34
N LYS A 252 19.98 5.41 -6.28
CA LYS A 252 19.09 5.58 -5.12
C LYS A 252 17.72 6.12 -5.53
N PHE A 253 17.69 7.18 -6.33
CA PHE A 253 16.45 7.79 -6.81
C PHE A 253 15.66 6.92 -7.79
N ALA A 254 16.36 6.20 -8.67
CA ALA A 254 15.73 5.26 -9.59
C ALA A 254 15.09 4.08 -8.87
N LEU A 255 15.77 3.50 -7.87
CA LEU A 255 15.23 2.41 -7.06
C LEU A 255 14.03 2.86 -6.22
N PHE A 256 14.10 4.06 -5.65
CA PHE A 256 12.97 4.63 -4.91
C PHE A 256 11.75 4.81 -5.81
N LEU A 257 11.93 5.38 -7.00
CA LEU A 257 10.86 5.54 -7.98
C LEU A 257 10.27 4.19 -8.39
N ALA A 258 11.11 3.20 -8.69
CA ALA A 258 10.67 1.87 -9.10
C ALA A 258 9.83 1.20 -8.01
N SER A 259 10.27 1.25 -6.75
CA SER A 259 9.52 0.68 -5.63
C SER A 259 8.16 1.35 -5.46
N PHE A 260 8.12 2.68 -5.59
CA PHE A 260 6.88 3.45 -5.50
C PHE A 260 5.89 3.10 -6.62
N LEU A 261 6.39 2.92 -7.84
CA LEU A 261 5.56 2.48 -8.98
C LEU A 261 5.00 1.07 -8.78
N VAL A 262 5.78 0.15 -8.22
CA VAL A 262 5.30 -1.21 -7.90
C VAL A 262 4.20 -1.17 -6.85
N GLU A 263 4.34 -0.35 -5.79
CA GLU A 263 3.30 -0.16 -4.78
C GLU A 263 1.99 0.37 -5.40
N LEU A 264 2.08 1.40 -6.24
CA LEU A 264 0.91 1.96 -6.92
C LEU A 264 0.27 0.99 -7.90
N PHE A 265 1.08 0.27 -8.67
CA PHE A 265 0.59 -0.74 -9.60
C PHE A 265 -0.22 -1.82 -8.87
N LEU A 266 0.24 -2.26 -7.70
CA LEU A 266 -0.48 -3.26 -6.92
C LEU A 266 -1.82 -2.74 -6.41
N LEU A 267 -1.85 -1.52 -5.87
CA LEU A 267 -3.10 -0.90 -5.42
C LEU A 267 -4.11 -0.77 -6.58
N CYS A 268 -3.65 -0.37 -7.77
CA CYS A 268 -4.47 -0.33 -8.97
C CYS A 268 -4.97 -1.72 -9.37
N PHE A 269 -4.09 -2.70 -9.43
CA PHE A 269 -4.41 -4.07 -9.84
C PHE A 269 -5.52 -4.66 -8.97
N TYR A 270 -5.39 -4.57 -7.64
CA TYR A 270 -6.42 -5.09 -6.74
C TYR A 270 -7.70 -4.27 -6.73
N GLY A 271 -7.62 -2.95 -6.93
CA GLY A 271 -8.80 -2.10 -7.09
C GLY A 271 -9.59 -2.42 -8.37
N GLN A 272 -8.88 -2.77 -9.44
CA GLN A 272 -9.49 -3.21 -10.69
C GLN A 272 -10.07 -4.62 -10.58
N ASP A 273 -9.32 -5.58 -10.03
CA ASP A 273 -9.76 -6.99 -9.87
C ASP A 273 -11.06 -7.11 -9.05
N VAL A 274 -11.22 -6.31 -8.00
CA VAL A 274 -12.46 -6.30 -7.21
C VAL A 274 -13.64 -5.67 -7.95
N SER A 275 -13.38 -4.68 -8.81
CA SER A 275 -14.41 -4.04 -9.62
C SER A 275 -14.89 -4.98 -10.73
N GLU A 276 -13.95 -5.62 -11.44
CA GLU A 276 -14.24 -6.62 -12.47
C GLU A 276 -14.98 -7.84 -11.91
N SER A 277 -14.57 -8.34 -10.74
CA SER A 277 -15.24 -9.48 -10.10
C SER A 277 -16.69 -9.18 -9.71
N LEU A 278 -17.00 -7.93 -9.37
CA LEU A 278 -18.35 -7.48 -9.08
C LEU A 278 -19.17 -7.31 -10.38
N GLU A 279 -18.57 -6.78 -11.44
CA GLU A 279 -19.22 -6.64 -12.74
C GLU A 279 -19.55 -8.00 -13.36
N ALA A 280 -18.65 -8.98 -13.28
CA ALA A 280 -18.88 -10.34 -13.78
C ALA A 280 -20.09 -11.02 -13.10
N THR A 281 -20.36 -10.70 -11.83
CA THR A 281 -21.49 -11.26 -11.08
C THR A 281 -22.79 -10.47 -11.25
N THR A 282 -22.76 -9.27 -11.82
CA THR A 282 -23.94 -8.41 -12.05
C THR A 282 -24.31 -8.22 -13.52
N GLY A 283 -23.37 -8.44 -14.45
CA GLY A 283 -23.59 -8.33 -15.88
C GLY A 283 -24.53 -9.40 -16.43
N PRO A 284 -25.26 -9.12 -17.53
CA PRO A 284 -25.96 -10.19 -18.24
C PRO A 284 -24.94 -11.27 -18.65
N PRO A 285 -25.32 -12.56 -18.65
CA PRO A 285 -24.43 -13.61 -19.13
C PRO A 285 -23.94 -13.21 -20.51
N ALA A 286 -22.63 -13.32 -20.75
CA ALA A 286 -22.05 -13.04 -22.05
C ALA A 286 -22.74 -13.94 -23.08
N ASP A 287 -23.75 -13.38 -23.76
CA ASP A 287 -24.34 -13.96 -24.93
C ASP A 287 -23.25 -14.00 -25.99
N VAL A 288 -22.86 -15.23 -26.29
CA VAL A 288 -22.33 -15.71 -27.56
C VAL A 288 -22.57 -14.70 -28.70
N ALA A 289 -21.49 -14.10 -29.18
CA ALA A 289 -21.42 -13.49 -30.50
C ALA A 289 -20.17 -14.01 -31.20
#